data_AF-M7Z652-F1
#
_entry.id   AF-M7Z652-F1
#
_cell.length_a   1.000
_cell.length_b   1.000
_cell.length_c   1.000
_cell.angle_alpha   90.00
_cell.angle_beta   90.00
_cell.angle_gamma   90.00
#
_symmetry.space_group_name_H-M   'P 1'
#
loop_
_entity.id
_entity.type
_entity.pdbx_description
1 polymer ?
#
loop_
_entity_poly.entity_id
_entity_poly.type
_entity_poly.pdbx_seq_one_letter_code
_entity_poly.pdbx_strand_id
1 'polypeptide(L)' 'MGLFFSDNQLRVDGNLNVLVNRFAANETLWKERFAAAMVKMGRIHVQTGSCGQVRLNCNVVNPMLSSVCLAHG' A
#
# COMPACT_ATOMS: atom_id res chain seq x y z
N MET A 1 -23.77 -3.17 5.12
CA MET A 1 -23.70 -2.02 4.20
C MET A 1 -22.36 -1.33 4.40
N GLY A 2 -21.69 -0.89 3.33
CA GLY A 2 -20.45 -0.11 3.43
C GLY A 2 -20.75 1.32 3.88
N LEU A 3 -19.85 1.92 4.68
CA LEU A 3 -20.03 3.27 5.20
C LEU A 3 -19.76 4.31 4.11
N PHE A 4 -18.64 4.15 3.41
CA PHE A 4 -18.28 5.04 2.32
C PHE A 4 -18.86 4.55 0.99
N PHE A 5 -19.07 5.49 0.08
CA PHE A 5 -19.44 5.18 -1.30
C PHE A 5 -18.46 4.18 -1.93
N SER A 6 -17.16 4.36 -1.69
CA SER A 6 -16.10 3.45 -2.17
C SER A 6 -16.28 2.02 -1.67
N ASP A 7 -16.68 1.83 -0.41
CA ASP A 7 -16.91 0.50 0.17
C ASP A 7 -18.13 -0.16 -0.48
N ASN A 8 -19.20 0.61 -0.68
CA ASN A 8 -20.40 0.10 -1.31
C ASN A 8 -20.16 -0.27 -2.79
N GLN A 9 -19.27 0.44 -3.48
CA GLN A 9 -18.93 0.13 -4.87
C GLN A 9 -18.28 -1.24 -5.05
N LEU A 10 -17.52 -1.73 -4.05
CA LEU A 10 -16.96 -3.09 -4.09
C LEU A 10 -18.04 -4.18 -4.16
N ARG A 11 -19.26 -3.89 -3.72
CA ARG A 11 -20.40 -4.81 -3.74
C ARG A 11 -21.32 -4.59 -4.95
N VAL A 12 -21.39 -3.36 -5.46
CA VAL A 12 -22.24 -3.01 -6.61
C VAL A 12 -21.61 -3.48 -7.92
N ASP A 13 -20.28 -3.39 -8.05
CA ASP A 13 -19.57 -3.93 -9.19
C ASP A 13 -19.63 -5.47 -9.18
N GLY A 14 -20.13 -6.07 -10.26
CA GLY A 14 -20.36 -7.51 -10.35
C GLY A 14 -19.08 -8.35 -10.24
N ASN A 15 -17.94 -7.85 -10.73
CA ASN A 15 -16.66 -8.56 -10.68
C ASN A 15 -16.04 -8.49 -9.28
N LEU A 16 -16.13 -7.34 -8.63
CA LEU A 16 -15.60 -7.14 -7.28
C LEU A 16 -16.47 -7.83 -6.21
N ASN A 17 -17.78 -7.88 -6.41
CA ASN A 17 -18.72 -8.51 -5.49
C ASN A 17 -18.41 -9.99 -5.27
N VAL A 18 -17.91 -10.69 -6.30
CA VAL A 18 -17.45 -12.09 -6.16
C VAL A 18 -16.33 -12.22 -5.13
N LEU A 19 -15.37 -11.28 -5.12
CA LEU A 19 -14.30 -11.25 -4.13
C LEU A 19 -14.81 -10.85 -2.74
N VAL A 20 -15.71 -9.87 -2.66
CA VAL A 20 -16.34 -9.46 -1.40
C VAL A 20 -17.04 -10.65 -0.73
N ASN A 21 -17.86 -11.40 -1.47
CA ASN A 21 -18.56 -12.58 -0.94
C ASN A 21 -17.58 -13.68 -0.52
N ARG A 22 -16.51 -13.90 -1.31
CA ARG A 22 -15.49 -14.91 -0.99
C ARG A 22 -14.71 -14.56 0.27
N PHE A 23 -14.34 -13.30 0.46
CA PHE A 23 -13.64 -12.84 1.65
C PHE A 23 -14.54 -12.80 2.88
N ALA A 24 -15.81 -12.42 2.73
CA ALA A 24 -16.78 -12.45 3.82
C ALA A 24 -17.06 -13.89 4.30
N ALA A 25 -17.08 -14.87 3.39
CA ALA A 25 -17.32 -16.28 3.71
C ALA A 25 -16.08 -17.02 4.26
N ASN A 26 -14.87 -16.49 4.02
CA ASN A 26 -13.62 -17.15 4.41
C ASN A 26 -12.60 -16.12 4.92
N GLU A 27 -12.57 -15.95 6.24
CA GLU A 27 -11.68 -15.01 6.93
C GLU A 27 -10.20 -15.37 6.74
N THR A 28 -9.84 -16.66 6.76
CA THR A 28 -8.44 -17.09 6.57
C THR A 28 -7.93 -16.67 5.19
N LEU A 29 -8.71 -16.92 4.14
CA LEU A 29 -8.37 -16.47 2.79
C LEU A 29 -8.27 -14.95 2.69
N TRP A 30 -9.17 -14.21 3.35
CA TRP A 30 -9.07 -12.75 3.39
C TRP A 30 -7.77 -12.29 4.06
N LYS A 31 -7.40 -12.87 5.21
CA LYS A 31 -6.15 -12.54 5.94
C LYS A 31 -4.91 -12.80 5.09
N GLU A 32 -4.84 -13.95 4.43
CA GLU A 32 -3.73 -14.31 3.54
C GLU A 32 -3.58 -13.31 2.39
N ARG A 33 -4.70 -12.97 1.73
CA ARG A 33 -4.69 -12.02 0.62
C ARG A 33 -4.39 -10.60 1.07
N PHE A 34 -4.89 -10.21 2.23
CA PHE A 34 -4.60 -8.91 2.84
C PHE A 34 -3.11 -8.78 3.15
N ALA A 35 -2.49 -9.77 3.80
CA ALA A 35 -1.07 -9.77 4.10
C ALA A 35 -0.21 -9.63 2.82
N ALA A 36 -0.51 -10.41 1.78
CA ALA A 36 0.18 -10.31 0.51
C ALA A 36 0.00 -8.94 -0.16
N ALA A 37 -1.21 -8.37 -0.11
CA ALA A 37 -1.51 -7.05 -0.66
C ALA A 37 -0.75 -5.93 0.08
N MET A 38 -0.66 -5.99 1.42
CA MET A 38 0.07 -5.01 2.22
C MET A 38 1.58 -5.04 1.92
N VAL A 39 2.17 -6.23 1.75
CA VAL A 39 3.58 -6.37 1.33
C VAL A 39 3.81 -5.77 -0.06
N LYS A 40 2.89 -6.01 -1.00
CA LYS A 40 2.97 -5.43 -2.35
C LYS A 40 2.86 -3.90 -2.31
N MET A 41 1.92 -3.37 -1.52
CA MET A 41 1.69 -1.94 -1.37
C MET A 41 2.88 -1.23 -0.73
N GLY A 42 3.50 -1.83 0.29
CA GLY A 42 4.69 -1.28 0.95
C GLY A 42 5.96 -1.21 0.08
N ARG A 43 5.92 -1.76 -1.15
CA ARG A 43 7.02 -1.70 -2.12
C ARG A 43 6.81 -0.66 -3.22
N ILE A 44 5.69 0.08 -3.20
CA ILE A 44 5.39 1.11 -4.20
C ILE A 44 6.35 2.29 -4.00
N HIS A 45 7.10 2.66 -5.04
CA HIS A 45 7.98 3.84 -5.11
C HIS A 45 8.96 4.00 -3.93
N VAL A 46 9.47 2.90 -3.39
CA VAL A 46 10.43 2.93 -2.26
C VAL A 46 11.80 3.45 -2.70
N GLN A 47 12.44 4.20 -1.80
CA GLN A 47 13.84 4.61 -1.97
C GLN A 47 14.77 3.47 -1.50
N THR A 48 15.78 3.12 -2.30
CA THR A 48 16.69 2.00 -2.03
C THR A 48 18.16 2.38 -2.30
N GLY A 49 19.10 1.63 -1.73
CA GLY A 49 20.53 1.94 -1.89
C GLY A 49 20.90 3.30 -1.30
N SER A 50 21.65 4.11 -2.06
CA SER A 50 22.02 5.47 -1.67
C SER A 50 20.93 6.51 -1.97
N CYS A 51 19.76 6.09 -2.43
CA CYS A 51 18.64 6.98 -2.66
C CYS A 51 17.89 7.30 -1.36
N GLY A 52 17.76 8.60 -1.06
CA GLY A 52 17.09 9.09 0.14
C GLY A 52 18.03 9.29 1.33
N GLN A 53 17.46 9.20 2.54
CA GLN A 53 18.19 9.29 3.80
C GLN A 53 17.49 8.51 4.91
N VAL A 54 18.26 7.96 5.84
CA VAL A 54 17.74 7.51 7.13
C VAL A 54 17.61 8.74 8.02
N ARG A 55 16.38 9.17 8.29
CA ARG A 55 16.11 10.37 9.09
C ARG A 55 16.40 10.12 10.57
N LEU A 56 17.14 11.03 11.21
CA LEU A 56 17.34 11.00 12.66
C LEU A 56 16.09 11.48 13.42
N ASN A 57 15.28 12.31 12.76
CA ASN A 57 13.96 12.75 13.22
C ASN A 57 13.00 12.65 12.03
N CYS A 58 11.92 11.88 12.14
CA CYS A 58 10.98 11.65 11.03
C CYS A 58 10.34 12.95 10.51
N ASN A 59 10.24 13.98 11.36
CA ASN A 59 9.59 15.25 11.02
C ASN A 59 10.52 16.22 10.25
N VAL A 60 11.83 15.99 10.19
CA VAL A 60 12.80 16.93 9.61
C VAL A 60 13.78 16.21 8.67
N VAL A 61 14.16 16.87 7.58
CA VAL A 61 15.19 16.40 6.62
C VAL A 61 16.56 16.64 7.27
N ASN A 62 17.48 15.67 7.23
CA ASN A 62 18.82 15.89 7.77
C ASN A 62 19.52 17.02 6.99
N PRO A 63 20.36 17.85 7.65
CA PRO A 63 21.17 18.86 6.97
C PRO A 63 22.12 18.21 5.95
N MET A 64 22.28 18.83 4.78
CA MET A 64 22.82 18.16 3.60
C MET A 64 24.30 17.72 3.74
N LEU A 65 24.53 16.43 3.53
CA LEU A 65 25.61 15.93 2.66
C LEU A 65 24.88 15.18 1.53
N SER A 66 25.05 15.67 0.30
CA SER A 66 24.25 15.34 -0.88
C SER A 66 24.12 13.83 -1.16
N SER A 67 22.97 13.21 -0.85
CA SER A 67 22.54 11.94 -1.46
C SER A 67 21.60 12.24 -2.63
N VAL A 68 22.19 12.64 -3.75
CA VAL A 68 21.50 12.84 -5.03
C VAL A 68 21.22 11.48 -5.66
N CYS A 69 19.94 11.08 -5.73
CA CYS A 69 19.51 10.21 -6.82
C CYS A 69 19.52 11.07 -8.08
N LEU A 70 20.43 10.81 -9.01
CA LEU A 70 20.27 11.35 -10.35
C LEU A 70 19.03 10.69 -10.95
N ALA A 71 17.99 11.51 -11.13
CA ALA A 71 16.75 11.13 -11.75
C ALA A 71 17.03 10.44 -13.10
N HIS A 72 16.71 9.16 -13.19
CA HIS A 72 16.52 8.49 -14.47
C HIS A 72 15.02 8.28 -14.64
N GLY A 73 14.53 8.72 -15.79
CA GLY A 73 13.11 8.74 -16.19
C GLY A 73 12.48 7.37 -16.36
#